data_AF-A0A255TVJ2-F1
#
_entry.id   AF-A0A255TVJ2-F1
#
_cell.length_a   1.000
_cell.length_b   1.000
_cell.length_c   1.000
_cell.angle_alpha   90.00
_cell.angle_beta   90.00
_cell.angle_gamma   90.00
#
_symmetry.space_group_name_H-M   'P 1'
#
loop_
_entity.id
_entity.type
_entity.pdbx_description
1 polymer ?
#
loop_
_entity_poly.entity_id
_entity_poly.type
_entity_poly.pdbx_seq_one_letter_code
_entity_poly.pdbx_strand_id
1 'polypeptide(L)'
;MKEKVLNLSPDNVKDMQTESPAKESKETVADRIPKLPKNVHWAVKAIVEPFPEDRKEVMSLMALPFLGMLGGNARFLYRNQEVHHLGFECCLVGEQSIGKSALTRMQNVLISKVIEVDNETRRKSDEYADECIAAGDGKDKPKDPHYGTRIMMPSTTKAQFYQNIKNLNGKRAIIVCPEIDSLHVPNNWSRDGGANERLMFDTEVGGQDTKSHAGTSARVPVAVNLVTSGTPKAVKNHYRNAEDGLVTRVGFCSFPQDMNEEAEERPRSKKNLETILSIQEILLSEKEGDVINIPQLKKQQLEWCARQKTVSDASGNQSISTFRKRAAVMGFRAGCVLYLLDGRKLTRKALEFAIWVSEYVLYFQLKYFGEQMNESIEENAMMMQVPVFARNANAWVFCKLPGMFCYGNVEEAYTQIGMKATGYRMVVSRWIRNGWVEKVDKEHFRKTATGIQICNKMGREAS
;
A
#
# COMPACT_ATOMS: atom_id res chain seq x y z
N MET A 1 30.63 -1.09 -5.77
CA MET A 1 30.10 -0.62 -7.07
C MET A 1 29.47 0.74 -6.83
N LYS A 2 29.99 1.83 -7.42
CA LYS A 2 29.35 3.16 -7.29
C LYS A 2 28.13 3.17 -8.21
N GLU A 3 26.93 3.12 -7.63
CA GLU A 3 25.68 3.18 -8.39
C GLU A 3 25.54 4.56 -9.05
N LYS A 4 25.29 4.55 -10.36
CA LYS A 4 25.21 5.76 -11.18
C LYS A 4 23.77 6.23 -11.17
N VAL A 5 23.49 7.35 -10.50
CA VAL A 5 22.17 7.99 -10.53
C VAL A 5 22.04 8.74 -11.86
N LEU A 6 21.11 8.31 -12.72
CA LEU A 6 20.80 9.02 -13.96
C LEU A 6 19.91 10.22 -13.63
N ASN A 7 20.49 11.42 -13.65
CA ASN A 7 19.75 12.68 -13.58
C ASN A 7 19.23 13.03 -14.97
N LEU A 8 17.91 12.99 -15.15
CA LEU A 8 17.26 13.35 -16.41
C LEU A 8 17.16 14.89 -16.55
N SER A 9 17.48 15.39 -17.75
CA SER A 9 17.41 16.81 -18.16
C SER A 9 15.98 17.37 -18.06
N PRO A 10 15.77 18.68 -17.77
CA PRO A 10 14.45 19.30 -17.60
C PRO A 10 13.55 19.39 -18.85
N ASP A 11 13.98 18.92 -20.02
CA ASP A 11 13.35 19.29 -21.30
C ASP A 11 12.15 18.45 -21.73
N ASN A 12 11.15 18.25 -20.84
CA ASN A 12 9.88 17.62 -21.22
C ASN A 12 8.66 18.27 -20.52
N VAL A 13 8.67 19.60 -20.37
CA VAL A 13 7.51 20.35 -19.85
C VAL A 13 7.15 21.48 -20.81
N LYS A 14 6.52 21.15 -21.94
CA LYS A 14 5.90 22.19 -22.80
C LYS A 14 4.40 22.05 -23.04
N ASP A 15 3.74 20.97 -22.60
CA ASP A 15 2.29 20.78 -22.83
C ASP A 15 1.44 20.81 -21.54
N MET A 16 1.91 21.43 -20.45
CA MET A 16 1.18 21.49 -19.18
C MET A 16 0.56 22.86 -18.83
N GLN A 17 0.56 23.82 -19.76
CA GLN A 17 -0.02 25.15 -19.54
C GLN A 17 -1.29 25.34 -20.35
N THR A 18 -2.36 24.62 -20.00
CA THR A 18 -3.76 25.06 -20.20
C THR A 18 -4.66 24.05 -19.53
N GLU A 19 -4.89 24.20 -18.23
CA GLU A 19 -6.17 23.92 -17.57
C GLU A 19 -6.01 24.18 -16.06
N SER A 20 -6.87 25.06 -15.56
CA SER A 20 -6.89 25.50 -14.17
C SER A 20 -7.12 24.31 -13.21
N PRO A 21 -6.43 24.23 -12.07
CA PRO A 21 -6.68 23.15 -11.10
C PRO A 21 -8.13 23.25 -10.59
N ALA A 22 -8.84 22.13 -10.65
CA ALA A 22 -10.21 21.99 -10.16
C ALA A 22 -10.30 22.38 -8.67
N LYS A 23 -11.36 23.13 -8.30
CA LYS A 23 -11.67 23.52 -6.92
C LYS A 23 -11.66 22.28 -5.99
N GLU A 24 -10.76 22.27 -5.00
CA GLU A 24 -10.69 21.24 -3.96
C GLU A 24 -11.99 21.21 -3.12
N SER A 25 -12.60 20.04 -3.00
CA SER A 25 -13.72 19.77 -2.09
C SER A 25 -13.23 19.58 -0.65
N LYS A 26 -13.94 20.15 0.32
CA LYS A 26 -13.65 20.12 1.78
C LYS A 26 -13.78 18.74 2.46
N GLU A 27 -13.93 17.65 1.72
CA GLU A 27 -14.15 16.31 2.27
C GLU A 27 -12.82 15.66 2.68
N THR A 28 -12.75 15.07 3.86
CA THR A 28 -11.56 14.33 4.29
C THR A 28 -11.56 12.95 3.64
N VAL A 29 -10.37 12.36 3.43
CA VAL A 29 -10.21 11.02 2.79
C VAL A 29 -11.06 9.95 3.50
N ALA A 30 -11.43 10.14 4.77
CA ALA A 30 -12.18 9.18 5.56
C ALA A 30 -13.70 9.12 5.24
N ASP A 31 -14.26 10.08 4.51
CA ASP A 31 -15.73 10.22 4.44
C ASP A 31 -16.38 9.50 3.23
N ARG A 32 -15.60 9.10 2.22
CA ARG A 32 -16.10 8.39 1.04
C ARG A 32 -15.05 7.49 0.40
N ILE A 33 -15.49 6.41 -0.24
CA ILE A 33 -14.62 5.55 -1.05
C ILE A 33 -14.08 6.37 -2.25
N PRO A 34 -12.74 6.52 -2.39
CA PRO A 34 -12.17 7.27 -3.51
C PRO A 34 -12.49 6.61 -4.87
N LYS A 35 -13.09 7.38 -5.78
CA LYS A 35 -13.43 6.91 -7.13
C LYS A 35 -12.27 7.06 -8.10
N LEU A 36 -12.17 6.14 -9.06
CA LEU A 36 -11.15 6.24 -10.11
C LEU A 36 -11.24 7.58 -10.85
N PRO A 37 -10.10 8.16 -11.30
CA PRO A 37 -10.11 9.34 -12.14
C PRO A 37 -10.91 9.09 -13.43
N LYS A 38 -11.73 10.06 -13.86
CA LYS A 38 -12.55 9.97 -15.08
C LYS A 38 -11.72 9.57 -16.31
N ASN A 39 -10.52 10.13 -16.42
CA ASN A 39 -9.59 9.88 -17.51
C ASN A 39 -8.48 8.92 -17.08
N VAL A 40 -8.87 7.68 -16.78
CA VAL A 40 -7.92 6.65 -16.32
C VAL A 40 -6.87 6.30 -17.40
N HIS A 41 -5.68 5.90 -16.94
CA HIS A 41 -4.58 5.43 -17.80
C HIS A 41 -5.01 4.25 -18.70
N TRP A 42 -4.48 4.17 -19.91
CA TRP A 42 -4.91 3.17 -20.91
C TRP A 42 -4.77 1.73 -20.40
N ALA A 43 -3.69 1.44 -19.69
CA ALA A 43 -3.46 0.12 -19.12
C ALA A 43 -4.48 -0.23 -18.04
N VAL A 44 -4.74 0.69 -17.10
CA VAL A 44 -5.76 0.50 -16.06
C VAL A 44 -7.13 0.32 -16.69
N LYS A 45 -7.47 1.14 -17.70
CA LYS A 45 -8.71 1.02 -18.47
C LYS A 45 -8.88 -0.39 -19.04
N ALA A 46 -7.86 -0.91 -19.72
CA ALA A 46 -7.90 -2.25 -20.33
C ALA A 46 -8.03 -3.36 -19.28
N ILE A 47 -7.34 -3.24 -18.16
CA ILE A 47 -7.43 -4.21 -17.06
C ILE A 47 -8.87 -4.29 -16.53
N VAL A 48 -9.50 -3.13 -16.29
CA VAL A 48 -10.81 -3.10 -15.62
C VAL A 48 -12.03 -3.07 -16.54
N GLU A 49 -11.82 -2.92 -17.85
CA GLU A 49 -12.88 -2.85 -18.87
C GLU A 49 -13.98 -3.91 -18.73
N PRO A 50 -13.68 -5.19 -18.44
CA PRO A 50 -14.73 -6.21 -18.42
C PRO A 50 -15.46 -6.31 -17.09
N PHE A 51 -14.95 -5.69 -16.03
CA PHE A 51 -15.62 -5.74 -14.73
C PHE A 51 -16.79 -4.73 -14.69
N PRO A 52 -17.87 -5.08 -13.97
CA PRO A 52 -18.91 -4.13 -13.57
C PRO A 52 -18.35 -2.86 -12.94
N GLU A 53 -19.06 -1.74 -13.09
CA GLU A 53 -18.56 -0.40 -12.69
C GLU A 53 -18.21 -0.32 -11.19
N ASP A 54 -19.02 -0.95 -10.34
CA ASP A 54 -18.87 -1.05 -8.90
C ASP A 54 -17.66 -1.90 -8.44
N ARG A 55 -17.03 -2.64 -9.37
CA ARG A 55 -15.84 -3.47 -9.10
C ARG A 55 -14.54 -2.84 -9.60
N LYS A 56 -14.60 -1.79 -10.42
CA LYS A 56 -13.41 -1.27 -11.13
C LYS A 56 -12.33 -0.72 -10.21
N GLU A 57 -12.70 -0.01 -9.14
CA GLU A 57 -11.75 0.48 -8.13
C GLU A 57 -10.99 -0.68 -7.46
N VAL A 58 -11.71 -1.68 -6.99
CA VAL A 58 -11.15 -2.89 -6.36
C VAL A 58 -10.19 -3.57 -7.32
N MET A 59 -10.63 -3.80 -8.56
CA MET A 59 -9.82 -4.51 -9.56
C MET A 59 -8.60 -3.69 -10.01
N SER A 60 -8.68 -2.36 -9.97
CA SER A 60 -7.52 -1.50 -10.25
C SER A 60 -6.44 -1.64 -9.17
N LEU A 61 -6.82 -1.69 -7.89
CA LEU A 61 -5.86 -1.90 -6.80
C LEU A 61 -5.29 -3.32 -6.83
N MET A 62 -6.15 -4.33 -6.98
CA MET A 62 -5.76 -5.75 -6.97
C MET A 62 -4.88 -6.14 -8.16
N ALA A 63 -4.84 -5.33 -9.23
CA ALA A 63 -3.93 -5.52 -10.36
C ALA A 63 -2.47 -5.16 -10.03
N LEU A 64 -2.21 -4.27 -9.06
CA LEU A 64 -0.87 -3.73 -8.79
C LEU A 64 0.18 -4.80 -8.43
N PRO A 65 -0.11 -5.82 -7.60
CA PRO A 65 0.85 -6.89 -7.33
C PRO A 65 1.27 -7.65 -8.59
N PHE A 66 0.37 -7.89 -9.54
CA PHE A 66 0.69 -8.53 -10.81
C PHE A 66 1.61 -7.65 -11.66
N LEU A 67 1.25 -6.38 -11.82
CA LEU A 67 2.05 -5.43 -12.61
C LEU A 67 3.43 -5.19 -11.99
N GLY A 68 3.50 -5.06 -10.66
CA GLY A 68 4.75 -4.91 -9.95
C GLY A 68 5.65 -6.13 -10.04
N MET A 69 5.06 -7.34 -10.10
CA MET A 69 5.82 -8.57 -10.36
C MET A 69 6.42 -8.52 -11.76
N LEU A 70 5.61 -8.22 -12.79
CA LEU A 70 6.08 -8.17 -14.18
C LEU A 70 7.25 -7.18 -14.36
N GLY A 71 7.12 -5.96 -13.83
CA GLY A 71 8.16 -4.91 -13.88
C GLY A 71 9.21 -4.98 -12.77
N GLY A 72 9.30 -6.11 -12.05
CA GLY A 72 10.00 -6.22 -10.76
C GLY A 72 11.51 -5.94 -10.78
N ASN A 73 12.14 -5.87 -11.95
CA ASN A 73 13.55 -5.53 -12.14
C ASN A 73 13.84 -4.02 -12.05
N ALA A 74 12.81 -3.18 -12.19
CA ALA A 74 12.97 -1.74 -12.13
C ALA A 74 13.21 -1.25 -10.68
N ARG A 75 14.10 -0.26 -10.55
CA ARG A 75 14.53 0.35 -9.28
C ARG A 75 14.30 1.85 -9.33
N PHE A 76 13.70 2.42 -8.29
CA PHE A 76 13.30 3.84 -8.27
C PHE A 76 13.84 4.57 -7.05
N LEU A 77 14.32 5.79 -7.24
CA LEU A 77 14.75 6.65 -6.15
C LEU A 77 13.54 7.31 -5.47
N TYR A 78 13.38 7.12 -4.17
CA TYR A 78 12.34 7.78 -3.40
C TYR A 78 12.93 8.68 -2.29
N ARG A 79 12.24 8.81 -1.15
CA ARG A 79 12.64 9.64 -0.01
C ARG A 79 14.04 9.24 0.47
N ASN A 80 14.83 10.21 0.92
CA ASN A 80 16.17 9.99 1.48
C ASN A 80 17.17 9.23 0.59
N GLN A 81 16.97 9.25 -0.74
CA GLN A 81 17.76 8.46 -1.69
C GLN A 81 17.63 6.94 -1.51
N GLU A 82 16.57 6.48 -0.83
CA GLU A 82 16.25 5.06 -0.71
C GLU A 82 15.78 4.52 -2.07
N VAL A 83 16.27 3.33 -2.40
CA VAL A 83 15.87 2.59 -3.60
C VAL A 83 14.61 1.79 -3.30
N HIS A 84 13.57 2.04 -4.07
CA HIS A 84 12.32 1.32 -4.01
C HIS A 84 12.16 0.39 -5.21
N HIS A 85 11.74 -0.84 -4.91
CA HIS A 85 11.24 -1.79 -5.89
C HIS A 85 9.72 -1.71 -6.01
N LEU A 86 9.15 -2.36 -7.03
CA LEU A 86 7.71 -2.48 -7.25
C LEU A 86 7.05 -3.58 -6.38
N GLY A 87 7.29 -3.48 -5.07
CA GLY A 87 6.68 -4.32 -4.05
C GLY A 87 5.23 -3.91 -3.75
N PHE A 88 4.31 -4.85 -3.84
CA PHE A 88 2.90 -4.61 -3.49
C PHE A 88 2.32 -5.79 -2.73
N GLU A 89 1.49 -5.46 -1.75
CA GLU A 89 0.62 -6.39 -1.05
C GLU A 89 -0.79 -5.83 -1.06
N CYS A 90 -1.75 -6.60 -1.54
CA CYS A 90 -3.14 -6.18 -1.61
C CYS A 90 -4.06 -7.28 -1.08
N CYS A 91 -5.09 -6.88 -0.35
CA CYS A 91 -6.05 -7.79 0.27
C CYS A 91 -7.49 -7.36 -0.07
N LEU A 92 -8.23 -8.23 -0.74
CA LEU A 92 -9.67 -8.07 -0.96
C LEU A 92 -10.46 -8.66 0.21
N VAL A 93 -11.11 -7.78 0.96
CA VAL A 93 -11.96 -8.11 2.09
C VAL A 93 -13.42 -8.15 1.63
N GLY A 94 -14.13 -9.20 1.98
CA GLY A 94 -15.59 -9.19 1.92
C GLY A 94 -16.19 -10.56 2.22
N GLU A 95 -17.51 -10.68 2.17
CA GLU A 95 -18.21 -11.92 2.54
C GLU A 95 -17.91 -13.09 1.59
N GLN A 96 -18.43 -14.26 1.93
CA GLN A 96 -18.43 -15.40 1.01
C GLN A 96 -19.28 -15.10 -0.22
N SER A 97 -18.94 -15.71 -1.36
CA SER A 97 -19.70 -15.64 -2.61
C SER A 97 -19.85 -14.26 -3.29
N ILE A 98 -19.19 -13.20 -2.81
CA ILE A 98 -19.23 -11.86 -3.43
C ILE A 98 -18.41 -11.71 -4.75
N GLY A 99 -18.00 -12.82 -5.37
CA GLY A 99 -17.21 -12.79 -6.60
C GLY A 99 -15.68 -12.66 -6.45
N LYS A 100 -15.10 -13.04 -5.29
CA LYS A 100 -13.63 -13.08 -5.07
C LYS A 100 -12.86 -13.92 -6.10
N SER A 101 -13.52 -14.88 -6.75
CA SER A 101 -12.96 -15.70 -7.85
C SER A 101 -12.47 -14.87 -9.04
N ALA A 102 -12.88 -13.61 -9.14
CA ALA A 102 -12.36 -12.66 -10.11
C ALA A 102 -10.85 -12.43 -9.99
N LEU A 103 -10.24 -12.66 -8.80
CA LEU A 103 -8.79 -12.59 -8.61
C LEU A 103 -8.05 -13.68 -9.39
N THR A 104 -8.53 -14.92 -9.35
CA THR A 104 -7.95 -16.03 -10.10
C THR A 104 -8.07 -15.81 -11.60
N ARG A 105 -9.22 -15.28 -12.07
CA ARG A 105 -9.39 -14.90 -13.48
C ARG A 105 -8.45 -13.76 -13.89
N MET A 106 -8.28 -12.76 -13.03
CA MET A 106 -7.32 -11.68 -13.25
C MET A 106 -5.88 -12.23 -13.38
N GLN A 107 -5.46 -13.14 -12.51
CA GLN A 107 -4.15 -13.79 -12.58
C GLN A 107 -3.95 -14.45 -13.95
N ASN A 108 -4.90 -15.28 -14.39
CA ASN A 108 -4.79 -16.03 -15.64
C ASN A 108 -4.63 -15.12 -16.87
N VAL A 109 -5.17 -13.90 -16.81
CA VAL A 109 -5.11 -12.94 -17.92
C VAL A 109 -3.88 -12.03 -17.82
N LEU A 110 -3.59 -11.44 -16.64
CA LEU A 110 -2.55 -10.43 -16.49
C LEU A 110 -1.14 -11.00 -16.55
N ILE A 111 -0.94 -12.26 -16.19
CA ILE A 111 0.40 -12.88 -16.13
C ILE A 111 0.49 -14.17 -16.95
N SER A 112 -0.32 -14.29 -18.00
CA SER A 112 -0.40 -15.49 -18.85
C SER A 112 0.96 -15.95 -19.38
N LYS A 113 1.84 -15.03 -19.82
CA LYS A 113 3.20 -15.37 -20.27
C LYS A 113 4.06 -15.96 -19.16
N VAL A 114 3.87 -15.51 -17.91
CA VAL A 114 4.59 -16.05 -16.75
C VAL A 114 4.06 -17.43 -16.40
N ILE A 115 2.75 -17.65 -16.49
CA ILE A 115 2.13 -18.97 -16.27
C ILE A 115 2.71 -20.00 -17.24
N GLU A 116 2.82 -19.67 -18.53
CA GLU A 116 3.39 -20.56 -19.55
C GLU A 116 4.84 -20.96 -19.22
N VAL A 117 5.69 -19.97 -18.91
CA VAL A 117 7.11 -20.21 -18.55
C VAL A 117 7.23 -21.02 -17.27
N ASP A 118 6.44 -20.72 -16.26
CA ASP A 118 6.47 -21.42 -14.98
C ASP A 118 5.95 -22.86 -15.12
N ASN A 119 4.94 -23.12 -15.96
CA ASN A 119 4.44 -24.48 -16.21
C ASN A 119 5.52 -25.36 -16.88
N GLU A 120 6.24 -24.81 -17.86
CA GLU A 120 7.37 -25.52 -18.45
C GLU A 120 8.50 -25.74 -17.44
N THR A 121 8.74 -24.77 -16.55
CA THR A 121 9.74 -24.91 -15.47
C THR A 121 9.34 -25.99 -14.47
N ARG A 122 8.06 -26.12 -14.13
CA ARG A 122 7.55 -27.20 -13.27
C ARG A 122 7.72 -28.56 -13.95
N ARG A 123 7.36 -28.68 -15.23
CA ARG A 123 7.54 -29.90 -16.02
C ARG A 123 8.99 -30.38 -15.96
N LYS A 124 9.96 -29.49 -16.17
CA LYS A 124 11.39 -29.81 -16.05
C LYS A 124 11.83 -30.17 -14.63
N SER A 125 11.22 -29.55 -13.63
CA SER A 125 11.48 -29.88 -12.22
C SER A 125 10.97 -31.28 -11.87
N ASP A 126 9.83 -31.68 -12.42
CA ASP A 126 9.27 -33.03 -12.24
C ASP A 126 10.15 -34.07 -12.97
N GLU A 127 10.58 -33.79 -14.20
CA GLU A 127 11.54 -34.63 -14.94
C GLU A 127 12.84 -34.84 -14.16
N TYR A 128 13.41 -33.78 -13.58
CA TYR A 128 14.61 -33.87 -12.75
C TYR A 128 14.37 -34.70 -11.47
N ALA A 129 13.19 -34.59 -10.85
CA ALA A 129 12.84 -35.40 -9.69
C ALA A 129 12.78 -36.89 -10.06
N ASP A 130 12.18 -37.22 -11.20
CA ASP A 130 12.12 -38.58 -11.73
C ASP A 130 13.52 -39.13 -12.05
N GLU A 131 14.41 -38.33 -12.64
CA GLU A 131 15.81 -38.70 -12.87
C GLU A 131 16.56 -39.00 -11.55
N CYS A 132 16.34 -38.19 -10.51
CA CYS A 132 16.94 -38.42 -9.19
C CYS A 132 16.45 -39.70 -8.52
N ILE A 133 15.16 -40.03 -8.70
CA ILE A 133 14.56 -41.28 -8.21
C ILE A 133 15.15 -42.46 -9.00
N ALA A 134 15.25 -42.35 -10.32
CA ALA A 134 15.79 -43.39 -11.20
C ALA A 134 17.28 -43.69 -10.94
N ALA A 135 18.06 -42.68 -10.53
CA ALA A 135 19.47 -42.86 -10.18
C ALA A 135 19.68 -43.79 -8.97
N GLY A 136 18.70 -43.88 -8.07
CA GLY A 136 18.75 -44.70 -6.85
C GLY A 136 19.69 -44.15 -5.76
N ASP A 137 19.63 -44.74 -4.58
CA ASP A 137 20.46 -44.32 -3.44
C ASP A 137 21.92 -44.77 -3.60
N GLY A 138 22.87 -43.89 -3.31
CA GLY A 138 24.31 -44.18 -3.34
C GLY A 138 25.01 -43.97 -4.69
N LYS A 139 24.31 -43.50 -5.73
CA LYS A 139 24.91 -43.06 -7.00
C LYS A 139 25.00 -41.53 -7.09
N ASP A 140 25.88 -41.05 -7.96
CA ASP A 140 25.97 -39.63 -8.30
C ASP A 140 24.64 -39.17 -8.92
N LYS A 141 23.87 -38.42 -8.14
CA LYS A 141 22.62 -37.81 -8.61
C LYS A 141 22.94 -36.72 -9.64
N PRO A 142 22.06 -36.50 -10.63
CA PRO A 142 22.22 -35.36 -11.54
C PRO A 142 22.32 -34.06 -10.74
N LYS A 143 23.11 -33.11 -11.25
CA LYS A 143 23.31 -31.82 -10.58
C LYS A 143 22.00 -31.04 -10.57
N ASP A 144 21.60 -30.53 -9.41
CA ASP A 144 20.39 -29.72 -9.27
C ASP A 144 20.42 -28.51 -10.23
N PRO A 145 19.48 -28.43 -11.18
CA PRO A 145 19.40 -27.32 -12.12
C PRO A 145 18.92 -26.01 -11.47
N HIS A 146 18.51 -26.05 -10.20
CA HIS A 146 18.04 -24.91 -9.41
C HIS A 146 16.87 -24.19 -10.08
N TYR A 147 15.84 -24.94 -10.46
CA TYR A 147 14.62 -24.36 -11.04
C TYR A 147 13.91 -23.44 -10.04
N GLY A 148 13.47 -22.27 -10.52
CA GLY A 148 12.71 -21.29 -9.75
C GLY A 148 11.48 -20.85 -10.53
N THR A 149 10.33 -20.76 -9.84
CA THR A 149 9.04 -20.37 -10.41
C THR A 149 8.60 -19.02 -9.85
N ARG A 150 8.09 -18.13 -10.69
CA ARG A 150 7.67 -16.77 -10.26
C ARG A 150 6.32 -16.78 -9.57
N ILE A 151 5.49 -17.79 -9.81
CA ILE A 151 4.19 -17.98 -9.18
C ILE A 151 4.37 -19.00 -8.08
N MET A 152 4.30 -18.55 -6.83
CA MET A 152 4.50 -19.38 -5.65
C MET A 152 3.15 -19.76 -5.02
N MET A 153 3.10 -20.97 -4.46
CA MET A 153 1.87 -21.45 -3.83
C MET A 153 1.74 -20.87 -2.42
N PRO A 154 0.51 -20.54 -1.96
CA PRO A 154 0.29 -20.06 -0.60
C PRO A 154 0.80 -21.03 0.47
N SER A 155 0.73 -22.34 0.20
CA SER A 155 1.12 -23.43 1.11
C SER A 155 2.63 -23.73 1.16
N THR A 156 3.47 -22.96 0.46
CA THR A 156 4.91 -23.19 0.41
C THR A 156 5.55 -23.10 1.81
N THR A 157 6.46 -24.03 2.11
CA THR A 157 7.21 -24.00 3.38
C THR A 157 8.21 -22.85 3.40
N LYS A 158 8.61 -22.37 4.58
CA LYS A 158 9.60 -21.29 4.70
C LYS A 158 10.93 -21.60 3.99
N ALA A 159 11.41 -22.85 4.04
CA ALA A 159 12.64 -23.26 3.35
C ALA A 159 12.49 -23.21 1.83
N GLN A 160 11.40 -23.80 1.29
CA GLN A 160 11.12 -23.77 -0.15
C GLN A 160 10.89 -22.34 -0.66
N PHE A 161 10.31 -21.48 0.18
CA PHE A 161 10.09 -20.07 -0.13
C PHE A 161 11.41 -19.34 -0.44
N TYR A 162 12.38 -19.38 0.47
CA TYR A 162 13.68 -18.73 0.23
C TYR A 162 14.50 -19.41 -0.86
N GLN A 163 14.45 -20.74 -0.97
CA GLN A 163 15.14 -21.47 -2.04
C GLN A 163 14.61 -21.05 -3.41
N ASN A 164 13.29 -20.95 -3.58
CA ASN A 164 12.69 -20.54 -4.83
C ASN A 164 13.09 -19.10 -5.19
N ILE A 165 13.08 -18.17 -4.23
CA ILE A 165 13.55 -16.79 -4.44
C ILE A 165 15.02 -16.75 -4.86
N LYS A 166 15.87 -17.58 -4.25
CA LYS A 166 17.28 -17.73 -4.64
C LYS A 166 17.40 -18.18 -6.09
N ASN A 167 16.63 -19.20 -6.48
CA ASN A 167 16.62 -19.77 -7.83
C ASN A 167 16.08 -18.80 -8.90
N LEU A 168 15.28 -17.80 -8.51
CA LEU A 168 14.76 -16.78 -9.42
C LEU A 168 15.81 -15.75 -9.87
N ASN A 169 17.02 -15.74 -9.29
CA ASN A 169 18.14 -14.89 -9.69
C ASN A 169 17.74 -13.41 -9.84
N GLY A 170 17.10 -12.85 -8.81
CA GLY A 170 16.71 -11.43 -8.74
C GLY A 170 15.35 -11.10 -9.36
N LYS A 171 14.70 -12.05 -10.06
CA LYS A 171 13.33 -11.84 -10.55
C LYS A 171 12.34 -11.82 -9.39
N ARG A 172 11.39 -10.90 -9.46
CA ARG A 172 10.27 -10.82 -8.50
C ARG A 172 9.25 -11.93 -8.73
N ALA A 173 8.83 -12.56 -7.63
CA ALA A 173 7.77 -13.56 -7.59
C ALA A 173 6.42 -12.95 -7.16
N ILE A 174 5.36 -13.75 -7.18
CA ILE A 174 4.03 -13.43 -6.67
C ILE A 174 3.40 -14.64 -5.97
N ILE A 175 2.68 -14.38 -4.89
CA ILE A 175 1.78 -15.34 -4.24
C ILE A 175 0.35 -14.81 -4.39
N VAL A 176 -0.53 -15.65 -4.91
CA VAL A 176 -1.97 -15.37 -5.00
C VAL A 176 -2.71 -16.34 -4.09
N CYS A 177 -3.39 -15.80 -3.09
CA CYS A 177 -4.07 -16.55 -2.04
C CYS A 177 -5.55 -16.09 -1.95
N PRO A 178 -6.46 -16.72 -2.72
CA PRO A 178 -7.87 -16.37 -2.69
C PRO A 178 -8.54 -16.57 -1.32
N GLU A 179 -7.94 -17.38 -0.45
CA GLU A 179 -8.41 -17.62 0.91
C GLU A 179 -7.26 -17.49 1.90
N ILE A 180 -7.17 -16.35 2.56
CA ILE A 180 -6.07 -15.99 3.47
C ILE A 180 -5.87 -16.99 4.61
N ASP A 181 -6.90 -17.76 4.98
CA ASP A 181 -6.79 -18.83 5.97
C ASP A 181 -5.81 -19.94 5.56
N SER A 182 -5.58 -20.10 4.25
CA SER A 182 -4.60 -21.05 3.69
C SER A 182 -3.15 -20.72 4.04
N LEU A 183 -2.88 -19.49 4.51
CA LEU A 183 -1.55 -19.08 4.97
C LEU A 183 -1.21 -19.63 6.36
N HIS A 184 -2.21 -19.99 7.17
CA HIS A 184 -1.99 -20.40 8.56
C HIS A 184 -1.56 -21.86 8.76
N VAL A 185 -1.04 -22.52 7.71
CA VAL A 185 -0.57 -23.92 7.80
C VAL A 185 0.77 -24.03 8.55
N PRO A 186 1.07 -25.17 9.20
CA PRO A 186 2.36 -25.36 9.88
C PRO A 186 3.56 -25.20 8.94
N ASN A 187 4.65 -24.61 9.43
CA ASN A 187 5.91 -24.35 8.69
C ASN A 187 5.76 -23.48 7.42
N ASN A 188 4.62 -22.80 7.26
CA ASN A 188 4.39 -21.86 6.18
C ASN A 188 5.34 -20.65 6.26
N TRP A 189 5.67 -20.07 5.12
CA TRP A 189 6.45 -18.83 5.03
C TRP A 189 5.82 -17.65 5.79
N SER A 190 4.49 -17.59 5.92
CA SER A 190 3.77 -16.48 6.58
C SER A 190 3.63 -16.59 8.10
N ARG A 191 4.02 -17.73 8.69
CA ARG A 191 3.68 -18.07 10.09
C ARG A 191 4.41 -17.23 11.16
N ASP A 192 5.47 -16.52 10.79
CA ASP A 192 6.30 -15.71 11.70
C ASP A 192 5.66 -14.33 11.99
N GLY A 193 4.36 -14.30 12.26
CA GLY A 193 3.61 -13.10 12.63
C GLY A 193 3.77 -11.93 11.65
N GLY A 194 3.77 -12.21 10.34
CA GLY A 194 3.91 -11.17 9.33
C GLY A 194 5.35 -10.80 8.95
N ALA A 195 6.37 -11.48 9.49
CA ALA A 195 7.76 -11.08 9.28
C ALA A 195 8.16 -11.12 7.81
N ASN A 196 7.79 -12.18 7.09
CA ASN A 196 8.10 -12.29 5.66
C ASN A 196 7.30 -11.31 4.82
N GLU A 197 6.03 -11.07 5.12
CA GLU A 197 5.26 -9.99 4.50
C GLU A 197 5.96 -8.62 4.63
N ARG A 198 6.42 -8.26 5.84
CA ARG A 198 7.16 -7.00 5.99
C ARG A 198 8.40 -6.92 5.09
N LEU A 199 9.15 -8.02 4.97
CA LEU A 199 10.31 -8.12 4.08
C LEU A 199 9.91 -8.05 2.60
N MET A 200 8.79 -8.68 2.21
CA MET A 200 8.27 -8.70 0.84
C MET A 200 7.95 -7.29 0.32
N PHE A 201 7.21 -6.52 1.12
CA PHE A 201 6.83 -5.16 0.77
C PHE A 201 8.05 -4.24 0.58
N ASP A 202 9.05 -4.32 1.45
CA ASP A 202 10.24 -3.47 1.40
C ASP A 202 11.37 -4.07 0.54
N THR A 203 11.25 -5.35 0.14
CA THR A 203 12.31 -6.13 -0.56
C THR A 203 13.59 -6.20 0.28
N GLU A 204 13.43 -6.29 1.59
CA GLU A 204 14.54 -6.46 2.52
C GLU A 204 15.13 -7.87 2.43
N VAL A 205 16.37 -8.03 2.90
CA VAL A 205 17.04 -9.33 2.91
C VAL A 205 16.45 -10.20 4.00
N GLY A 206 15.95 -11.37 3.61
CA GLY A 206 15.45 -12.40 4.50
C GLY A 206 16.20 -13.71 4.32
N GLY A 207 15.88 -14.67 5.20
CA GLY A 207 16.40 -16.03 5.14
C GLY A 207 17.09 -16.49 6.40
N GLN A 208 17.69 -17.68 6.34
CA GLN A 208 18.35 -18.32 7.46
C GLN A 208 19.70 -18.88 7.05
N ASP A 209 20.70 -18.71 7.92
CA ASP A 209 21.99 -19.37 7.80
C ASP A 209 21.87 -20.78 8.41
N THR A 210 21.89 -21.81 7.57
CA THR A 210 21.83 -23.21 8.00
C THR A 210 23.23 -23.83 7.98
N LYS A 211 23.65 -24.43 9.11
CA LYS A 211 24.95 -25.14 9.24
C LYS A 211 24.92 -26.58 8.72
N SER A 212 23.77 -27.11 8.30
CA SER A 212 23.63 -28.48 7.82
C SER A 212 24.07 -28.62 6.37
N HIS A 213 24.79 -29.70 6.04
CA HIS A 213 25.23 -30.03 4.67
C HIS A 213 24.06 -30.17 3.68
N ALA A 214 22.86 -30.50 4.17
CA ALA A 214 21.63 -30.64 3.39
C ALA A 214 20.72 -29.40 3.44
N GLY A 215 21.01 -28.41 4.29
CA GLY A 215 20.20 -27.21 4.42
C GLY A 215 20.76 -26.11 3.53
N THR A 216 19.97 -25.60 2.58
CA THR A 216 20.42 -24.45 1.81
C THR A 216 20.39 -23.18 2.64
N SER A 217 21.57 -22.64 2.93
CA SER A 217 21.69 -21.25 3.38
C SER A 217 21.26 -20.34 2.23
N ALA A 218 20.22 -19.55 2.47
CA ALA A 218 19.70 -18.58 1.53
C ALA A 218 19.49 -17.27 2.29
N ARG A 219 20.34 -16.27 2.03
CA ARG A 219 20.08 -14.87 2.33
C ARG A 219 19.76 -14.17 1.02
N VAL A 220 18.53 -13.74 0.85
CA VAL A 220 18.04 -13.20 -0.44
C VAL A 220 17.17 -11.97 -0.21
N PRO A 221 17.22 -10.95 -1.08
CA PRO A 221 16.19 -9.93 -1.13
C PRO A 221 14.83 -10.59 -1.36
N VAL A 222 13.88 -10.40 -0.46
CA VAL A 222 12.58 -11.07 -0.53
C VAL A 222 11.70 -10.33 -1.55
N ALA A 223 12.01 -10.49 -2.84
CA ALA A 223 11.29 -9.85 -3.93
C ALA A 223 10.03 -10.66 -4.30
N VAL A 224 8.98 -10.54 -3.49
CA VAL A 224 7.70 -11.23 -3.72
C VAL A 224 6.55 -10.24 -3.55
N ASN A 225 5.56 -10.32 -4.43
CA ASN A 225 4.30 -9.58 -4.28
C ASN A 225 3.21 -10.50 -3.75
N LEU A 226 2.24 -9.94 -3.04
CA LEU A 226 1.18 -10.71 -2.38
C LEU A 226 -0.21 -10.20 -2.79
N VAL A 227 -1.06 -11.14 -3.20
CA VAL A 227 -2.48 -10.92 -3.45
C VAL A 227 -3.24 -11.86 -2.52
N THR A 228 -4.05 -11.32 -1.62
CA THR A 228 -4.90 -12.13 -0.74
C THR A 228 -6.37 -11.76 -0.91
N SER A 229 -7.26 -12.70 -0.58
CA SER A 229 -8.63 -12.36 -0.22
C SER A 229 -9.13 -13.16 0.96
N GLY A 230 -10.12 -12.64 1.67
CA GLY A 230 -10.65 -13.29 2.85
C GLY A 230 -11.97 -12.69 3.33
N THR A 231 -12.65 -13.40 4.22
CA THR A 231 -13.76 -12.83 4.98
C THR A 231 -13.24 -11.80 5.98
N PRO A 232 -14.06 -10.83 6.44
CA PRO A 232 -13.64 -9.87 7.44
C PRO A 232 -13.01 -10.53 8.67
N LYS A 233 -13.57 -11.67 9.12
CA LYS A 233 -13.04 -12.47 10.23
C LYS A 233 -11.67 -13.06 9.93
N ALA A 234 -11.49 -13.70 8.77
CA ALA A 234 -10.21 -14.29 8.37
C ALA A 234 -9.11 -13.21 8.23
N VAL A 235 -9.46 -12.07 7.64
CA VAL A 235 -8.55 -10.92 7.48
C VAL A 235 -8.14 -10.36 8.84
N LYS A 236 -9.08 -10.10 9.76
CA LYS A 236 -8.76 -9.69 11.14
C LYS A 236 -7.90 -10.71 11.88
N ASN A 237 -8.14 -12.01 11.65
CA ASN A 237 -7.37 -13.09 12.25
C ASN A 237 -5.96 -13.23 11.69
N HIS A 238 -5.70 -12.82 10.46
CA HIS A 238 -4.35 -12.83 9.89
C HIS A 238 -3.61 -11.55 10.29
N TYR A 239 -4.28 -10.40 10.17
CA TYR A 239 -3.77 -9.07 10.49
C TYR A 239 -4.15 -8.64 11.91
N ARG A 240 -3.90 -9.49 12.92
CA ARG A 240 -4.40 -9.27 14.29
C ARG A 240 -3.82 -8.05 14.98
N ASN A 241 -2.56 -7.74 14.71
CA ASN A 241 -1.84 -6.66 15.37
C ASN A 241 -1.65 -5.51 14.40
N ALA A 242 -2.37 -4.41 14.61
CA ALA A 242 -2.21 -3.23 13.77
C ALA A 242 -0.83 -2.55 13.93
N GLU A 243 -0.17 -2.70 15.09
CA GLU A 243 1.06 -1.97 15.42
C GLU A 243 2.34 -2.60 14.87
N ASP A 244 2.29 -3.88 14.54
CA ASP A 244 3.47 -4.65 14.12
C ASP A 244 4.03 -4.19 12.74
N GLY A 245 3.40 -3.19 12.15
CA GLY A 245 3.75 -2.56 10.89
C GLY A 245 3.30 -3.35 9.66
N LEU A 246 2.71 -4.53 9.80
CA LEU A 246 2.21 -5.33 8.68
C LEU A 246 1.03 -4.64 8.00
N VAL A 247 0.00 -4.27 8.76
CA VAL A 247 -1.24 -3.71 8.19
C VAL A 247 -0.99 -2.41 7.41
N THR A 248 0.05 -1.66 7.78
CA THR A 248 0.46 -0.44 7.07
C THR A 248 0.98 -0.70 5.66
N ARG A 249 1.46 -1.91 5.37
CA ARG A 249 2.06 -2.32 4.08
C ARG A 249 1.03 -2.92 3.11
N VAL A 250 -0.18 -3.20 3.58
CA VAL A 250 -1.22 -3.85 2.78
C VAL A 250 -2.22 -2.83 2.25
N GLY A 251 -2.48 -2.88 0.94
CA GLY A 251 -3.59 -2.20 0.31
C GLY A 251 -4.87 -3.01 0.47
N PHE A 252 -5.68 -2.66 1.47
CA PHE A 252 -6.99 -3.27 1.66
C PHE A 252 -8.02 -2.70 0.69
N CYS A 253 -9.01 -3.50 0.32
CA CYS A 253 -10.15 -3.06 -0.46
C CYS A 253 -11.38 -3.94 -0.20
N SER A 254 -12.56 -3.42 -0.48
CA SER A 254 -13.79 -4.20 -0.52
C SER A 254 -14.68 -3.73 -1.66
N PHE A 255 -15.52 -4.62 -2.17
CA PHE A 255 -16.61 -4.17 -3.02
C PHE A 255 -17.57 -3.25 -2.23
N PRO A 256 -18.28 -2.33 -2.90
CA PRO A 256 -19.34 -1.52 -2.30
C PRO A 256 -20.46 -2.41 -1.73
N GLN A 257 -21.18 -1.96 -0.69
CA GLN A 257 -22.27 -2.74 -0.11
C GLN A 257 -23.50 -2.80 -1.02
N ASP A 258 -23.70 -1.78 -1.85
CA ASP A 258 -24.76 -1.61 -2.82
C ASP A 258 -24.41 -2.16 -4.20
N MET A 259 -23.43 -3.08 -4.26
CA MET A 259 -23.00 -3.74 -5.49
C MET A 259 -24.14 -4.50 -6.16
N ASN A 260 -24.14 -4.53 -7.48
CA ASN A 260 -25.07 -5.37 -8.21
C ASN A 260 -24.55 -6.83 -8.21
N GLU A 261 -25.19 -7.68 -7.40
CA GLU A 261 -24.83 -9.09 -7.26
C GLU A 261 -24.99 -9.87 -8.57
N GLU A 262 -25.96 -9.49 -9.41
CA GLU A 262 -26.22 -10.10 -10.72
C GLU A 262 -25.26 -9.60 -11.81
N ALA A 263 -24.47 -8.55 -11.55
CA ALA A 263 -23.57 -8.02 -12.56
C ALA A 263 -22.41 -8.99 -12.81
N GLU A 264 -22.34 -9.49 -14.03
CA GLU A 264 -21.29 -10.41 -14.47
C GLU A 264 -20.10 -9.69 -15.11
N GLU A 265 -18.95 -10.35 -15.05
CA GLU A 265 -17.77 -9.95 -15.83
C GLU A 265 -18.04 -10.20 -17.31
N ARG A 266 -17.86 -9.17 -18.14
CA ARG A 266 -18.04 -9.29 -19.59
C ARG A 266 -16.88 -10.10 -20.20
N PRO A 267 -17.11 -10.82 -21.30
CA PRO A 267 -16.03 -11.41 -22.07
C PRO A 267 -15.03 -10.34 -22.54
N ARG A 268 -13.74 -10.65 -22.50
CA ARG A 268 -12.69 -9.77 -23.03
C ARG A 268 -12.70 -9.81 -24.56
N SER A 269 -12.70 -8.64 -25.18
CA SER A 269 -12.53 -8.53 -26.64
C SER A 269 -11.11 -8.90 -27.06
N LYS A 270 -10.92 -9.27 -28.33
CA LYS A 270 -9.57 -9.54 -28.89
C LYS A 270 -8.62 -8.35 -28.69
N LYS A 271 -9.10 -7.13 -28.96
CA LYS A 271 -8.34 -5.88 -28.76
C LYS A 271 -7.95 -5.66 -27.29
N ASN A 272 -8.84 -5.99 -26.36
CA ASN A 272 -8.54 -5.91 -24.94
C ASN A 272 -7.40 -6.89 -24.57
N LEU A 273 -7.48 -8.15 -25.03
CA LEU A 273 -6.44 -9.16 -24.79
C LEU A 273 -5.10 -8.76 -25.41
N GLU A 274 -5.08 -8.24 -26.63
CA GLU A 274 -3.87 -7.69 -27.28
C GLU A 274 -3.25 -6.56 -26.43
N THR A 275 -4.07 -5.69 -25.86
CA THR A 275 -3.62 -4.61 -24.97
C THR A 275 -3.01 -5.18 -23.68
N ILE A 276 -3.61 -6.22 -23.09
CA ILE A 276 -3.05 -6.91 -21.92
C ILE A 276 -1.71 -7.58 -22.24
N LEU A 277 -1.57 -8.20 -23.41
CA LEU A 277 -0.30 -8.79 -23.84
C LEU A 277 0.78 -7.73 -24.02
N SER A 278 0.44 -6.55 -24.57
CA SER A 278 1.36 -5.43 -24.68
C SER A 278 1.82 -4.91 -23.30
N ILE A 279 0.92 -4.84 -22.31
CA ILE A 279 1.29 -4.52 -20.91
C ILE A 279 2.32 -5.52 -20.39
N GLN A 280 2.10 -6.82 -20.60
CA GLN A 280 3.04 -7.87 -20.18
C GLN A 280 4.39 -7.71 -20.87
N GLU A 281 4.41 -7.47 -22.18
CA GLU A 281 5.64 -7.30 -22.97
C GLU A 281 6.48 -6.13 -22.49
N ILE A 282 5.84 -4.96 -22.31
CA ILE A 282 6.53 -3.76 -21.85
C ILE A 282 7.16 -4.01 -20.47
N LEU A 283 6.38 -4.51 -19.51
CA LEU A 283 6.88 -4.70 -18.14
C LEU A 283 7.92 -5.83 -18.05
N LEU A 284 7.75 -6.94 -18.78
CA LEU A 284 8.74 -8.03 -18.80
C LEU A 284 10.02 -7.67 -19.54
N SER A 285 9.99 -6.67 -20.42
CA SER A 285 11.19 -6.17 -21.11
C SER A 285 12.12 -5.39 -20.19
N GLU A 286 11.64 -4.99 -19.00
CA GLU A 286 12.43 -4.29 -18.01
C GLU A 286 13.60 -5.15 -17.52
N LYS A 287 14.81 -4.64 -17.73
CA LYS A 287 16.04 -5.24 -17.27
C LYS A 287 16.52 -4.54 -16.01
N GLU A 288 17.24 -5.29 -15.19
CA GLU A 288 17.97 -4.66 -14.09
C GLU A 288 18.94 -3.62 -14.69
N GLY A 289 18.87 -2.41 -14.16
CA GLY A 289 19.59 -1.25 -14.68
C GLY A 289 19.70 -0.15 -13.64
N ASP A 290 20.06 1.05 -14.08
CA ASP A 290 20.26 2.20 -13.19
C ASP A 290 18.99 2.56 -12.40
N VAL A 291 19.22 3.17 -11.23
CA VAL A 291 18.14 3.64 -10.35
C VAL A 291 17.45 4.84 -11.02
N ILE A 292 16.15 4.71 -11.28
CA ILE A 292 15.33 5.70 -11.98
C ILE A 292 14.87 6.77 -10.98
N ASN A 293 15.13 8.04 -11.26
CA ASN A 293 14.61 9.15 -10.48
C ASN A 293 13.44 9.82 -11.20
N ILE A 294 12.28 9.94 -10.53
CA ILE A 294 11.08 10.62 -11.06
C ILE A 294 10.71 11.78 -10.10
N PRO A 295 11.38 12.95 -10.18
CA PRO A 295 11.26 13.99 -9.17
C PRO A 295 9.84 14.53 -8.97
N GLN A 296 9.08 14.68 -10.06
CA GLN A 296 7.71 15.22 -10.00
C GLN A 296 6.74 14.26 -9.29
N LEU A 297 6.79 12.96 -9.62
CA LEU A 297 5.98 11.93 -8.93
C LEU A 297 6.35 11.84 -7.46
N LYS A 298 7.66 11.83 -7.16
CA LYS A 298 8.16 11.86 -5.78
C LYS A 298 7.63 13.08 -5.03
N LYS A 299 7.79 14.29 -5.58
CA LYS A 299 7.32 15.54 -4.97
C LYS A 299 5.82 15.49 -4.66
N GLN A 300 5.01 15.09 -5.63
CA GLN A 300 3.55 14.98 -5.46
C GLN A 300 3.18 14.04 -4.30
N GLN A 301 3.82 12.87 -4.22
CA GLN A 301 3.52 11.89 -3.18
C GLN A 301 3.97 12.37 -1.78
N LEU A 302 5.09 13.09 -1.70
CA LEU A 302 5.54 13.72 -0.46
C LEU A 302 4.58 14.84 -0.01
N GLU A 303 4.10 15.67 -0.93
CA GLU A 303 3.13 16.73 -0.67
C GLU A 303 1.78 16.15 -0.22
N TRP A 304 1.26 15.13 -0.91
CA TRP A 304 0.06 14.41 -0.48
C TRP A 304 0.23 13.84 0.93
N CYS A 305 1.35 13.16 1.19
CA CYS A 305 1.66 12.59 2.50
C CYS A 305 1.71 13.69 3.59
N ALA A 306 2.25 14.87 3.30
CA ALA A 306 2.30 16.00 4.24
C ALA A 306 0.91 16.62 4.48
N ARG A 307 0.06 16.71 3.45
CA ARG A 307 -1.34 17.15 3.61
C ARG A 307 -2.11 16.22 4.55
N GLN A 308 -1.97 14.91 4.43
CA GLN A 308 -2.61 13.96 5.34
C GLN A 308 -2.12 14.07 6.79
N LYS A 309 -0.88 14.53 7.02
CA LYS A 309 -0.42 14.86 8.39
C LYS A 309 -1.20 16.04 8.97
N THR A 310 -1.48 17.05 8.15
CA THR A 310 -2.29 18.21 8.56
C THR A 310 -3.72 17.80 8.88
N VAL A 311 -4.29 16.89 8.09
CA VAL A 311 -5.62 16.29 8.36
C VAL A 311 -5.62 15.52 9.68
N SER A 312 -4.63 14.67 9.92
CA SER A 312 -4.46 13.94 11.18
C SER A 312 -4.36 14.88 12.40
N ASP A 313 -3.57 15.95 12.28
CA ASP A 313 -3.39 16.94 13.35
C ASP A 313 -4.67 17.74 13.62
N ALA A 314 -5.49 17.97 12.59
CA ALA A 314 -6.80 18.58 12.76
C ALA A 314 -7.78 17.58 13.39
N SER A 315 -7.97 16.39 12.82
CA SER A 315 -8.98 15.45 13.32
C SER A 315 -8.65 14.81 14.66
N GLY A 316 -7.41 14.88 15.13
CA GLY A 316 -6.93 14.13 16.31
C GLY A 316 -6.70 12.65 16.02
N ASN A 317 -7.07 12.15 14.83
CA ASN A 317 -6.95 10.75 14.45
C ASN A 317 -5.49 10.44 14.06
N GLN A 318 -4.75 9.81 14.97
CA GLN A 318 -3.32 9.51 14.81
C GLN A 318 -3.06 8.37 13.83
N SER A 319 -4.01 7.45 13.63
CA SER A 319 -3.90 6.37 12.65
C SER A 319 -3.66 6.91 11.23
N ILE A 320 -4.23 8.09 10.88
CA ILE A 320 -3.95 8.79 9.62
C ILE A 320 -2.45 9.12 9.50
N SER A 321 -1.83 9.62 10.57
CA SER A 321 -0.40 9.97 10.59
C SER A 321 0.51 8.75 10.34
N THR A 322 0.07 7.58 10.81
CA THR A 322 0.76 6.29 10.62
C THR A 322 0.55 5.76 9.20
N PHE A 323 -0.70 5.54 8.79
CA PHE A 323 -1.05 4.90 7.52
C PHE A 323 -0.64 5.70 6.28
N ARG A 324 -0.73 7.04 6.31
CA ARG A 324 -0.38 7.90 5.17
C ARG A 324 1.03 7.66 4.60
N LYS A 325 1.98 7.17 5.41
CA LYS A 325 3.38 7.00 4.99
C LYS A 325 3.51 5.89 3.96
N ARG A 326 2.94 4.72 4.25
CA ARG A 326 3.01 3.56 3.36
C ARG A 326 1.96 3.62 2.25
N ALA A 327 0.82 4.26 2.49
CA ALA A 327 -0.12 4.61 1.41
C ALA A 327 0.52 5.50 0.32
N ALA A 328 1.37 6.47 0.71
CA ALA A 328 2.14 7.27 -0.25
C ALA A 328 3.19 6.44 -1.00
N VAL A 329 3.81 5.45 -0.35
CA VAL A 329 4.75 4.52 -1.02
C VAL A 329 4.02 3.67 -2.06
N MET A 330 2.82 3.15 -1.73
CA MET A 330 2.01 2.40 -2.70
C MET A 330 1.59 3.25 -3.89
N GLY A 331 1.15 4.50 -3.66
CA GLY A 331 0.83 5.43 -4.73
C GLY A 331 2.04 5.77 -5.61
N PHE A 332 3.20 6.04 -5.00
CA PHE A 332 4.46 6.23 -5.72
C PHE A 332 4.77 5.03 -6.63
N ARG A 333 4.75 3.81 -6.09
CA ARG A 333 5.02 2.58 -6.86
C ARG A 333 4.00 2.38 -7.99
N ALA A 334 2.72 2.68 -7.76
CA ALA A 334 1.69 2.61 -8.80
C ALA A 334 1.96 3.62 -9.93
N GLY A 335 2.37 4.84 -9.61
CA GLY A 335 2.81 5.82 -10.60
C GLY A 335 4.05 5.35 -11.39
N CYS A 336 5.00 4.69 -10.72
CA CYS A 336 6.17 4.09 -11.36
C CYS A 336 5.80 3.00 -12.37
N VAL A 337 4.82 2.14 -12.05
CA VAL A 337 4.31 1.13 -13.00
C VAL A 337 3.79 1.80 -14.27
N LEU A 338 2.96 2.83 -14.14
CA LEU A 338 2.41 3.53 -15.30
C LEU A 338 3.47 4.30 -16.08
N TYR A 339 4.46 4.87 -15.40
CA TYR A 339 5.63 5.48 -16.04
C TYR A 339 6.39 4.49 -16.94
N LEU A 340 6.58 3.24 -16.50
CA LEU A 340 7.20 2.20 -17.33
C LEU A 340 6.34 1.87 -18.54
N LEU A 341 5.02 1.74 -18.34
CA LEU A 341 4.06 1.45 -19.41
C LEU A 341 3.99 2.53 -20.49
N ASP A 342 4.22 3.79 -20.13
CA ASP A 342 4.32 4.91 -21.07
C ASP A 342 5.75 5.09 -21.63
N GLY A 343 6.58 4.04 -21.60
CA GLY A 343 7.94 4.09 -22.16
C GLY A 343 8.86 5.04 -21.40
N ARG A 344 8.76 5.06 -20.07
CA ARG A 344 9.53 5.94 -19.17
C ARG A 344 9.21 7.43 -19.35
N LYS A 345 7.96 7.73 -19.69
CA LYS A 345 7.41 9.09 -19.75
C LYS A 345 6.38 9.28 -18.63
N LEU A 346 6.57 10.33 -17.81
CA LEU A 346 5.60 10.67 -16.79
C LEU A 346 4.41 11.38 -17.41
N THR A 347 3.20 10.87 -17.18
CA THR A 347 1.96 11.45 -17.69
C THR A 347 1.07 11.95 -16.54
N ARG A 348 0.17 12.90 -16.85
CA ARG A 348 -0.84 13.38 -15.88
C ARG A 348 -1.70 12.24 -15.35
N LYS A 349 -2.04 11.27 -16.20
CA LYS A 349 -2.81 10.07 -15.81
C LYS A 349 -2.05 9.21 -14.80
N ALA A 350 -0.73 9.09 -14.94
CA ALA A 350 0.10 8.38 -13.97
C ALA A 350 0.11 9.07 -12.60
N LEU A 351 0.21 10.41 -12.59
CA LEU A 351 0.14 11.22 -11.37
C LEU A 351 -1.23 11.13 -10.68
N GLU A 352 -2.32 11.28 -11.43
CA GLU A 352 -3.68 11.18 -10.89
C GLU A 352 -3.98 9.78 -10.33
N PHE A 353 -3.55 8.73 -11.03
CA PHE A 353 -3.70 7.36 -10.55
C PHE A 353 -2.86 7.09 -9.29
N ALA A 354 -1.64 7.62 -9.21
CA ALA A 354 -0.80 7.50 -8.03
C ALA A 354 -1.43 8.14 -6.78
N ILE A 355 -2.04 9.32 -6.92
CA ILE A 355 -2.82 9.95 -5.83
C ILE A 355 -4.04 9.09 -5.47
N TRP A 356 -4.79 8.63 -6.46
CA TRP A 356 -5.95 7.77 -6.22
C TRP A 356 -5.58 6.51 -5.42
N VAL A 357 -4.48 5.82 -5.78
CA VAL A 357 -4.01 4.66 -5.01
C VAL A 357 -3.70 5.02 -3.57
N SER A 358 -3.01 6.14 -3.32
CA SER A 358 -2.70 6.59 -1.96
C SER A 358 -3.95 6.89 -1.13
N GLU A 359 -4.94 7.55 -1.72
CA GLU A 359 -6.21 7.84 -1.05
C GLU A 359 -7.02 6.57 -0.79
N TYR A 360 -7.11 5.69 -1.78
CA TYR A 360 -7.88 4.44 -1.70
C TYR A 360 -7.30 3.49 -0.65
N VAL A 361 -5.97 3.31 -0.64
CA VAL A 361 -5.27 2.50 0.38
C VAL A 361 -5.49 3.10 1.76
N LEU A 362 -5.28 4.41 1.93
CA LEU A 362 -5.46 5.07 3.22
C LEU A 362 -6.89 4.90 3.74
N TYR A 363 -7.89 5.08 2.89
CA TYR A 363 -9.30 4.91 3.24
C TYR A 363 -9.58 3.53 3.83
N PHE A 364 -9.16 2.46 3.14
CA PHE A 364 -9.45 1.10 3.61
C PHE A 364 -8.60 0.66 4.80
N GLN A 365 -7.36 1.16 4.94
CA GLN A 365 -6.57 0.98 6.16
C GLN A 365 -7.26 1.60 7.37
N LEU A 366 -7.79 2.83 7.23
CA LEU A 366 -8.56 3.50 8.28
C LEU A 366 -9.87 2.76 8.57
N LYS A 367 -10.60 2.34 7.53
CA LYS A 367 -11.88 1.63 7.66
C LYS A 367 -11.76 0.33 8.45
N TYR A 368 -10.70 -0.44 8.24
CA TYR A 368 -10.55 -1.75 8.86
C TYR A 368 -9.72 -1.74 10.16
N PHE A 369 -8.72 -0.87 10.26
CA PHE A 369 -7.72 -0.90 11.33
C PHE A 369 -7.47 0.47 11.97
N GLY A 370 -8.22 1.52 11.60
CA GLY A 370 -8.04 2.88 12.13
C GLY A 370 -8.29 2.99 13.63
N GLU A 371 -9.38 2.39 14.09
CA GLU A 371 -9.74 2.34 15.52
C GLU A 371 -8.70 1.57 16.33
N GLN A 372 -8.41 0.32 15.95
CA GLN A 372 -7.40 -0.51 16.60
C GLN A 372 -6.00 0.15 16.65
N MET A 373 -5.62 0.86 15.58
CA MET A 373 -4.36 1.60 15.54
C MET A 373 -4.38 2.82 16.48
N ASN A 374 -5.50 3.51 16.62
CA ASN A 374 -5.60 4.63 17.57
C ASN A 374 -5.54 4.13 19.01
N GLU A 375 -6.31 3.10 19.35
CA GLU A 375 -6.32 2.49 20.70
C GLU A 375 -4.90 2.12 21.14
N SER A 376 -4.17 1.42 20.29
CA SER A 376 -2.82 0.96 20.67
C SER A 376 -1.76 2.08 20.64
N ILE A 377 -1.92 3.13 19.81
CA ILE A 377 -1.14 4.37 19.95
C ILE A 377 -1.37 5.02 21.32
N GLU A 378 -2.61 5.03 21.82
CA GLU A 378 -2.96 5.58 23.13
C GLU A 378 -2.36 4.74 24.26
N GLU A 379 -2.54 3.42 24.22
CA GLU A 379 -1.93 2.48 25.17
C GLU A 379 -0.40 2.62 25.23
N ASN A 380 0.27 2.71 24.07
CA ASN A 380 1.71 2.86 23.99
C ASN A 380 2.20 4.18 24.59
N ALA A 381 1.48 5.28 24.38
CA ALA A 381 1.84 6.55 24.98
C ALA A 381 1.61 6.53 26.51
N MET A 382 0.57 5.86 27.01
CA MET A 382 0.41 5.60 28.45
C MET A 382 1.59 4.81 29.02
N MET A 383 2.00 3.72 28.36
CA MET A 383 3.14 2.89 28.79
C MET A 383 4.46 3.66 28.80
N MET A 384 4.72 4.50 27.80
CA MET A 384 5.94 5.31 27.71
C MET A 384 5.96 6.49 28.69
N GLN A 385 4.92 6.69 29.50
CA GLN A 385 4.72 7.87 30.35
C GLN A 385 4.86 9.19 29.58
N VAL A 386 4.69 9.13 28.26
CA VAL A 386 4.61 10.32 27.42
C VAL A 386 3.13 10.65 27.38
N PRO A 387 2.70 11.82 27.87
CA PRO A 387 1.28 12.14 27.84
C PRO A 387 0.76 11.98 26.40
N VAL A 388 -0.13 11.02 26.15
CA VAL A 388 -1.01 10.99 24.94
C VAL A 388 -1.59 12.39 24.76
N PHE A 389 -1.93 12.98 25.90
CA PHE A 389 -2.34 14.34 26.14
C PHE A 389 -1.49 15.42 25.46
N ALA A 390 -0.18 15.27 25.26
CA ALA A 390 0.62 16.31 24.60
C ALA A 390 0.37 16.42 23.09
N ARG A 391 -0.13 15.35 22.45
CA ARG A 391 -0.47 15.34 21.00
C ARG A 391 -1.93 15.72 20.74
N ASN A 392 -2.85 15.36 21.64
CA ASN A 392 -4.24 15.84 21.64
C ASN A 392 -4.45 17.12 22.49
N ALA A 393 -3.40 17.69 23.08
CA ALA A 393 -3.45 18.86 23.96
C ALA A 393 -4.18 20.03 23.32
N ASN A 394 -3.91 20.28 22.04
CA ASN A 394 -4.51 21.41 21.34
C ASN A 394 -6.02 21.21 21.18
N ALA A 395 -6.48 20.01 20.81
CA ALA A 395 -7.90 19.74 20.68
C ALA A 395 -8.59 19.73 22.06
N TRP A 396 -7.94 19.18 23.08
CA TRP A 396 -8.47 19.13 24.43
C TRP A 396 -8.54 20.52 25.08
N VAL A 397 -7.46 21.31 25.00
CA VAL A 397 -7.42 22.72 25.43
C VAL A 397 -8.51 23.48 24.72
N PHE A 398 -8.64 23.30 23.40
CA PHE A 398 -9.72 23.91 22.64
C PHE A 398 -11.11 23.56 23.20
N CYS A 399 -11.35 22.31 23.58
CA CYS A 399 -12.63 21.89 24.16
C CYS A 399 -12.93 22.54 25.52
N LYS A 400 -11.90 22.77 26.35
CA LYS A 400 -12.05 23.43 27.65
C LYS A 400 -12.27 24.94 27.57
N LEU A 401 -11.92 25.57 26.45
CA LEU A 401 -12.13 27.00 26.28
C LEU A 401 -13.62 27.36 26.24
N PRO A 402 -14.01 28.54 26.75
CA PRO A 402 -15.35 29.07 26.57
C PRO A 402 -15.69 29.30 25.09
N GLY A 403 -16.98 29.47 24.78
CA GLY A 403 -17.46 29.73 23.41
C GLY A 403 -16.82 30.96 22.76
N MET A 404 -16.46 31.95 23.58
CA MET A 404 -15.58 33.05 23.26
C MET A 404 -14.38 33.05 24.19
N PHE A 405 -13.17 33.24 23.68
CA PHE A 405 -11.93 33.21 24.48
C PHE A 405 -10.87 34.15 23.91
N CYS A 406 -9.87 34.48 24.72
CA CYS A 406 -8.68 35.23 24.31
C CYS A 406 -7.41 34.37 24.43
N TYR A 407 -6.27 34.91 23.98
CA TYR A 407 -4.97 34.24 24.12
C TYR A 407 -4.63 33.86 25.56
N GLY A 408 -4.99 34.69 26.55
CA GLY A 408 -4.77 34.41 27.96
C GLY A 408 -5.50 33.15 28.43
N ASN A 409 -6.73 32.92 27.96
CA ASN A 409 -7.47 31.68 28.30
C ASN A 409 -6.80 30.44 27.72
N VAL A 410 -6.18 30.55 26.54
CA VAL A 410 -5.43 29.45 25.93
C VAL A 410 -4.19 29.13 26.76
N GLU A 411 -3.43 30.17 27.12
CA GLU A 411 -2.24 30.05 27.98
C GLU A 411 -2.56 29.45 29.34
N GLU A 412 -3.62 29.91 30.00
CA GLU A 412 -4.10 29.37 31.27
C GLU A 412 -4.52 27.89 31.16
N ALA A 413 -5.25 27.54 30.10
CA ALA A 413 -5.68 26.16 29.87
C ALA A 413 -4.52 25.19 29.62
N TYR A 414 -3.40 25.65 29.02
CA TYR A 414 -2.16 24.84 28.94
C TYR A 414 -1.48 24.69 30.30
N THR A 415 -1.44 25.76 31.10
CA THR A 415 -0.86 25.72 32.44
C THR A 415 -1.62 24.78 33.37
N GLN A 416 -2.95 24.77 33.29
CA GLN A 416 -3.82 23.91 34.10
C GLN A 416 -3.60 22.40 33.85
N ILE A 417 -3.07 22.01 32.69
CA ILE A 417 -2.70 20.63 32.35
C ILE A 417 -1.21 20.32 32.53
N GLY A 418 -0.47 21.19 33.20
CA GLY A 418 0.97 20.99 33.46
C GLY A 418 1.85 21.13 32.22
N MET A 419 1.37 21.77 31.14
CA MET A 419 2.15 22.02 29.93
C MET A 419 2.72 23.44 29.91
N LYS A 420 3.95 23.60 29.39
CA LYS A 420 4.53 24.92 29.14
C LYS A 420 3.75 25.62 28.02
N ALA A 421 3.17 26.79 28.31
CA ALA A 421 2.42 27.62 27.37
C ALA A 421 3.32 28.32 26.33
N THR A 422 4.05 27.54 25.53
CA THR A 422 4.92 28.05 24.46
C THR A 422 4.27 27.81 23.09
N GLY A 423 4.20 28.84 22.24
CA GLY A 423 3.68 28.71 20.87
C GLY A 423 2.16 28.67 20.73
N TYR A 424 1.38 28.98 21.77
CA TYR A 424 -0.10 28.97 21.74
C TYR A 424 -0.70 29.90 20.66
N ARG A 425 -0.01 30.98 20.28
CA ARG A 425 -0.45 31.86 19.19
C ARG A 425 -0.47 31.17 17.83
N MET A 426 0.49 30.27 17.58
CA MET A 426 0.51 29.45 16.35
C MET A 426 -0.62 28.42 16.37
N VAL A 427 -0.96 27.90 17.56
CA VAL A 427 -2.07 26.95 17.73
C VAL A 427 -3.41 27.61 17.39
N VAL A 428 -3.70 28.80 17.94
CA VAL A 428 -4.91 29.56 17.58
C VAL A 428 -4.94 29.89 16.09
N SER A 429 -3.79 30.26 15.50
CA SER A 429 -3.70 30.53 14.06
C SER A 429 -4.04 29.29 13.21
N ARG A 430 -3.69 28.09 13.68
CA ARG A 430 -4.07 26.82 13.03
C ARG A 430 -5.56 26.53 13.20
N TRP A 431 -6.14 26.76 14.38
CA TRP A 431 -7.58 26.60 14.59
C TRP A 431 -8.40 27.54 13.70
N ILE A 432 -7.93 28.78 13.48
CA ILE A 432 -8.54 29.72 12.53
C ILE A 432 -8.48 29.16 11.11
N ARG A 433 -7.30 28.69 10.68
CA ARG A 433 -7.11 28.10 9.35
C ARG A 433 -7.99 26.87 9.12
N ASN A 434 -8.18 26.07 10.16
CA ASN A 434 -8.99 24.85 10.13
C ASN A 434 -10.49 25.13 10.34
N GLY A 435 -10.90 26.40 10.51
CA GLY A 435 -12.29 26.80 10.64
C GLY A 435 -12.94 26.43 11.99
N TRP A 436 -12.15 26.14 13.02
CA TRP A 436 -12.65 25.81 14.37
C TRP A 436 -13.02 27.04 15.17
N VAL A 437 -12.36 28.15 14.86
CA VAL A 437 -12.56 29.46 15.47
C VAL A 437 -12.57 30.54 14.41
N GLU A 438 -13.42 31.52 14.61
CA GLU A 438 -13.39 32.78 13.88
C GLU A 438 -12.76 33.87 14.76
N LYS A 439 -12.07 34.81 14.12
CA LYS A 439 -11.50 35.97 14.79
C LYS A 439 -12.58 37.05 14.89
N VAL A 440 -12.93 37.42 16.12
CA VAL A 440 -13.95 38.46 16.38
C VAL A 440 -13.29 39.84 16.37
N ASP A 441 -12.15 39.99 17.03
CA ASP A 441 -11.34 41.20 17.03
C ASP A 441 -9.84 40.87 17.20
N LYS A 442 -9.02 41.86 17.57
CA LYS A 442 -7.56 41.67 17.73
C LYS A 442 -7.19 40.67 18.84
N GLU A 443 -8.03 40.50 19.85
CA GLU A 443 -7.74 39.75 21.08
C GLU A 443 -8.71 38.60 21.35
N HIS A 444 -9.90 38.61 20.74
CA HIS A 444 -10.96 37.63 20.98
C HIS A 444 -11.27 36.72 19.79
N PHE A 445 -11.57 35.45 20.11
CA PHE A 445 -11.90 34.38 19.19
C PHE A 445 -13.21 33.72 19.59
N ARG A 446 -13.98 33.23 18.62
CA ARG A 446 -15.25 32.51 18.85
C ARG A 446 -15.23 31.14 18.22
N LYS A 447 -15.64 30.10 18.96
CA LYS A 447 -15.81 28.75 18.44
C LYS A 447 -16.89 28.72 17.35
N THR A 448 -16.58 28.11 16.22
CA THR A 448 -17.55 27.89 15.14
C THR A 448 -18.39 26.65 15.41
N ALA A 449 -19.45 26.43 14.63
CA ALA A 449 -20.23 25.19 14.65
C ALA A 449 -19.36 23.95 14.43
N THR A 450 -18.37 24.04 13.52
CA THR A 450 -17.38 22.98 13.27
C THR A 450 -16.52 22.72 14.51
N GLY A 451 -16.04 23.77 15.19
CA GLY A 451 -15.30 23.62 16.44
C GLY A 451 -16.13 22.96 17.55
N ILE A 452 -17.40 23.33 17.68
CA ILE A 452 -18.31 22.75 18.69
C ILE A 452 -18.59 21.27 18.39
N GLN A 453 -18.77 20.90 17.12
CA GLN A 453 -18.94 19.50 16.72
C GLN A 453 -17.73 18.64 17.10
N ILE A 454 -16.51 19.19 17.00
CA ILE A 454 -15.28 18.52 17.44
C ILE A 454 -15.27 18.30 18.95
N CYS A 455 -15.71 19.31 19.73
CA CYS A 455 -15.84 19.18 21.19
C CYS A 455 -16.83 18.07 21.58
N ASN A 456 -17.97 18.02 20.88
CA ASN A 456 -19.03 17.05 21.14
C ASN A 456 -18.64 15.61 20.75
N LYS A 457 -17.75 15.43 19.77
CA LYS A 457 -17.19 14.11 19.44
C LYS A 457 -16.24 13.63 20.53
N MET A 458 -15.32 14.49 20.98
CA MET A 458 -14.37 14.14 22.05
C MET A 458 -15.04 13.90 23.41
N GLY A 459 -16.15 14.57 23.71
CA GLY A 459 -16.90 14.38 24.96
C GLY A 459 -17.61 13.02 25.07
N ARG A 460 -17.85 12.31 23.95
CA ARG A 460 -18.47 10.97 23.95
C ARG A 460 -17.47 9.84 24.13
N GLU A 461 -16.19 10.10 23.90
CA GLU A 461 -15.09 9.13 24.07
C GLU A 461 -14.54 9.11 25.51
N ALA A 462 -14.94 10.08 26.35
CA ALA A 462 -14.48 10.25 27.73
C ALA A 462 -15.52 9.82 28.79
N SER A 463 -16.65 9.23 28.37
CA SER A 463 -17.78 8.82 29.22
C SER A 463 -18.10 7.35 29.10
#